data_AF-A0A8J4TSP6-F1
#
_entry.id   AF-A0A8J4TSP6-F1
#
_cell.length_a   1.000
_cell.length_b   1.000
_cell.length_c   1.000
_cell.angle_alpha   90.00
_cell.angle_beta   90.00
_cell.angle_gamma   90.00
#
_symmetry.space_group_name_H-M   'P 1'
#
loop_
_entity.id
_entity.type
_entity.pdbx_description
1 polymer ?
#
loop_
_entity_poly.entity_id
_entity_poly.type
_entity_poly.pdbx_seq_one_letter_code
_entity_poly.pdbx_strand_id
1 'polypeptide(L)'
;MSLIVFVLVARLRDGLPLSASTDFQHSRELQERKQQIRTVSKSLSSLPERGIIMGNDLHIYFFTCEDVAYLSVCMCSVSAAVAFSFLEDVRWQFMASIDSSSVAQACRPYPFLEFDGVIQKLQQHYNQTGAPALGVTLSTVQEELSISPPQVLTMDEIQLSNGVANGHAGQTALSGQTQRLEPVSAPGILSLILNIMCAALNLIRGVHLIEYTFQGHH
;
A
#
# COMPACT_ATOMS: atom_id res chain seq x y z
N MET A 1 23.56 -10.87 -1.84
CA MET A 1 22.57 -9.89 -2.34
C MET A 1 21.22 -10.31 -1.78
N SER A 2 20.41 -9.37 -1.30
CA SER A 2 19.09 -9.69 -0.76
C SER A 2 18.11 -9.97 -1.90
N LEU A 3 17.54 -11.18 -1.93
CA LEU A 3 16.59 -11.64 -2.94
C LEU A 3 15.17 -11.15 -2.66
N ILE A 4 14.77 -11.13 -1.39
CA ILE A 4 13.51 -10.60 -0.87
C ILE A 4 13.81 -9.24 -0.26
N VAL A 5 13.16 -8.20 -0.77
CA VAL A 5 13.55 -6.81 -0.52
C VAL A 5 12.55 -6.10 0.40
N PHE A 6 11.25 -6.34 0.22
CA PHE A 6 10.22 -5.70 1.02
C PHE A 6 9.02 -6.63 1.25
N VAL A 7 8.32 -6.43 2.36
CA VAL A 7 7.13 -7.20 2.74
C VAL A 7 6.08 -6.25 3.29
N LEU A 8 4.83 -6.48 2.90
CA LEU A 8 3.66 -5.82 3.48
C LEU A 8 2.62 -6.89 3.83
N VAL A 9 2.18 -6.86 5.08
CA VAL A 9 0.95 -7.53 5.51
C VAL A 9 -0.14 -6.47 5.58
N ALA A 10 -1.25 -6.68 4.89
CA ALA A 10 -2.35 -5.74 4.82
C ALA A 10 -3.69 -6.45 5.05
N ARG A 11 -4.70 -5.72 5.49
CA ARG A 11 -6.05 -6.26 5.61
C ARG A 11 -6.73 -6.27 4.25
N LEU A 12 -7.39 -7.37 3.90
CA LEU A 12 -7.97 -7.59 2.57
C LEU A 12 -9.08 -6.59 2.23
N ARG A 13 -9.95 -6.28 3.20
CA ARG A 13 -11.17 -5.49 2.96
C ARG A 13 -10.93 -4.06 2.47
N ASP A 14 -9.88 -3.42 2.96
CA ASP A 14 -9.61 -1.99 2.79
C ASP A 14 -8.15 -1.68 2.44
N GLY A 15 -7.31 -2.71 2.35
CA GLY A 15 -5.88 -2.57 2.12
C GLY A 15 -5.13 -1.91 3.27
N LEU A 16 -5.70 -1.86 4.49
CA LEU A 16 -5.06 -1.23 5.65
C LEU A 16 -3.73 -1.94 5.95
N PRO A 17 -2.58 -1.22 5.95
CA PRO A 17 -1.30 -1.80 6.34
C PRO A 17 -1.34 -2.31 7.79
N LEU A 18 -1.08 -3.59 7.99
CA LEU A 18 -1.06 -4.25 9.29
C LEU A 18 0.35 -4.29 9.88
N SER A 19 1.32 -4.69 9.06
CA SER A 19 2.74 -4.70 9.39
C SER A 19 3.57 -4.68 8.10
N ALA A 20 4.83 -4.28 8.16
CA ALA A 20 5.75 -4.29 7.03
C ALA A 20 7.19 -4.47 7.49
N SER A 21 8.04 -4.97 6.58
CA SER A 21 9.49 -5.03 6.82
C SER A 21 10.10 -3.63 6.89
N THR A 22 11.03 -3.41 7.82
CA THR A 22 11.88 -2.20 7.82
C THR A 22 12.73 -2.12 6.55
N ASP A 23 12.69 -0.96 5.89
CA ASP A 23 13.38 -0.71 4.62
C ASP A 23 14.76 -0.06 4.85
N PHE A 24 15.82 -0.76 4.44
CA PHE A 24 17.19 -0.23 4.45
C PHE A 24 17.68 0.10 3.03
N GLN A 25 16.95 -0.29 1.98
CA GLN A 25 17.36 -0.11 0.59
C GLN A 25 16.64 1.07 -0.06
N HIS A 26 17.42 1.96 -0.68
CA HIS A 26 16.89 3.18 -1.29
C HIS A 26 17.04 3.12 -2.81
N SER A 27 16.50 2.09 -3.46
CA SER A 27 16.43 2.05 -4.92
C SER A 27 15.13 2.73 -5.41
N ARG A 28 15.22 3.43 -6.54
CA ARG A 28 14.06 4.09 -7.16
C ARG A 28 12.96 3.09 -7.50
N GLU A 29 13.33 1.97 -8.11
CA GLU A 29 12.38 0.91 -8.47
C GLU A 29 11.69 0.34 -7.23
N LEU A 30 12.38 0.16 -6.10
CA LEU A 30 11.76 -0.32 -4.88
C LEU A 30 10.69 0.66 -4.36
N GLN A 31 10.95 1.97 -4.43
CA GLN A 31 9.93 2.97 -4.03
C GLN A 31 8.71 2.92 -4.96
N GLU A 32 8.92 2.77 -6.27
CA GLU A 32 7.85 2.58 -7.24
C GLU A 32 7.05 1.30 -6.93
N ARG A 33 7.72 0.19 -6.61
CA ARG A 33 7.09 -1.09 -6.23
C ARG A 33 6.32 -1.01 -4.92
N LYS A 34 6.81 -0.27 -3.93
CA LYS A 34 6.09 -0.02 -2.67
C LYS A 34 4.82 0.80 -2.91
N GLN A 35 4.87 1.79 -3.79
CA GLN A 35 3.70 2.57 -4.18
C GLN A 35 2.66 1.71 -4.92
N GLN A 36 3.14 0.84 -5.80
CA GLN A 36 2.34 -0.17 -6.48
C GLN A 36 1.66 -1.11 -5.48
N ILE A 37 2.39 -1.67 -4.52
CA ILE A 37 1.83 -2.51 -3.44
C ILE A 37 0.70 -1.81 -2.70
N ARG A 38 0.85 -0.52 -2.34
CA ARG A 38 -0.19 0.26 -1.65
C ARG A 38 -1.44 0.48 -2.51
N THR A 39 -1.29 0.50 -3.82
CA THR A 39 -2.39 0.64 -4.77
C THR A 39 -3.12 -0.69 -4.90
N VAL A 40 -2.36 -1.76 -5.10
CA VAL A 40 -2.85 -3.14 -5.22
C VAL A 40 -3.58 -3.57 -3.95
N SER A 41 -3.03 -3.26 -2.76
CA SER A 41 -3.59 -3.72 -1.48
C SER A 41 -5.03 -3.26 -1.26
N LYS A 42 -5.43 -2.12 -1.83
CA LYS A 42 -6.80 -1.58 -1.75
C LYS A 42 -7.78 -2.27 -2.67
N SER A 43 -7.28 -3.00 -3.66
CA SER A 43 -8.05 -3.63 -4.74
C SER A 43 -8.04 -5.15 -4.67
N LEU A 44 -7.29 -5.73 -3.72
CA LEU A 44 -7.08 -7.17 -3.62
C LEU A 44 -8.38 -7.96 -3.44
N SER A 45 -9.42 -7.36 -2.85
CA SER A 45 -10.74 -7.98 -2.75
C SER A 45 -11.42 -8.26 -4.10
N SER A 46 -10.97 -7.60 -5.18
CA SER A 46 -11.45 -7.78 -6.56
C SER A 46 -10.46 -8.57 -7.44
N LEU A 47 -9.31 -8.94 -6.89
CA LEU A 47 -8.25 -9.67 -7.59
C LEU A 47 -8.28 -11.16 -7.22
N PRO A 48 -7.58 -12.02 -7.98
CA PRO A 48 -7.44 -13.43 -7.60
C PRO A 48 -6.75 -13.59 -6.24
N GLU A 49 -6.94 -14.76 -5.64
CA GLU A 49 -6.34 -15.11 -4.35
C GLU A 49 -4.80 -15.08 -4.39
N ARG A 50 -4.19 -15.32 -5.55
CA ARG A 50 -2.73 -15.36 -5.73
C ARG A 50 -2.34 -14.76 -7.07
N GLY A 51 -1.29 -13.94 -7.05
CA GLY A 51 -0.78 -13.35 -8.29
C GLY A 51 0.63 -12.79 -8.22
N ILE A 52 1.13 -12.45 -9.40
CA ILE A 52 2.46 -11.87 -9.61
C ILE A 52 2.29 -10.61 -10.45
N ILE A 53 2.93 -9.52 -10.03
CA ILE A 53 2.99 -8.27 -10.79
C ILE A 53 4.43 -8.06 -11.22
N MET A 54 4.66 -8.22 -12.52
CA MET A 54 6.00 -8.22 -13.11
C MET A 54 6.61 -6.81 -13.10
N GLY A 55 7.94 -6.77 -13.11
CA GLY A 55 8.72 -5.55 -13.17
C GLY A 55 9.98 -5.70 -13.97
N ASN A 56 10.90 -4.74 -13.80
CA ASN A 56 12.19 -4.83 -14.45
C ASN A 56 13.06 -5.80 -13.67
N ASP A 57 13.53 -5.37 -12.50
CA ASP A 57 14.39 -6.19 -11.64
C ASP A 57 13.64 -6.69 -10.41
N LEU A 58 12.49 -6.08 -10.09
CA LEU A 58 11.69 -6.38 -8.91
C LEU A 58 10.25 -6.79 -9.28
N HIS A 59 9.85 -7.98 -8.85
CA HIS A 59 8.49 -8.50 -8.97
C HIS A 59 7.75 -8.37 -7.65
N ILE A 60 6.44 -8.13 -7.72
CA ILE A 60 5.56 -8.20 -6.55
C ILE A 60 4.85 -9.55 -6.57
N TYR A 61 4.98 -10.29 -5.48
CA TYR A 61 4.23 -11.51 -5.23
C TYR A 61 3.17 -11.20 -4.18
N PHE A 62 1.94 -11.68 -4.38
CA PHE A 62 0.91 -11.54 -3.37
C PHE A 62 0.03 -12.78 -3.29
N PHE A 63 -0.49 -13.03 -2.09
CA PHE A 63 -1.63 -13.89 -1.92
C PHE A 63 -2.51 -13.42 -0.77
N THR A 64 -3.76 -13.88 -0.74
CA THR A 64 -4.76 -13.53 0.26
C THR A 64 -5.24 -14.76 1.00
N CYS A 65 -5.41 -14.68 2.31
CA CYS A 65 -5.92 -15.77 3.14
C CYS A 65 -6.57 -15.17 4.39
N GLU A 66 -7.75 -15.66 4.80
CA GLU A 66 -8.43 -15.27 6.04
C GLU A 66 -8.52 -13.75 6.29
N ASP A 67 -9.02 -13.00 5.31
CA ASP A 67 -9.13 -11.52 5.35
C ASP A 67 -7.80 -10.74 5.49
N VAL A 68 -6.67 -11.42 5.29
CA VAL A 68 -5.33 -10.83 5.28
C VAL A 68 -4.68 -11.04 3.91
N ALA A 69 -3.97 -10.03 3.46
CA ALA A 69 -3.15 -10.05 2.27
C ALA A 69 -1.67 -10.01 2.64
N TYR A 70 -0.90 -10.90 2.03
CA TYR A 70 0.54 -11.00 2.20
C TYR A 70 1.21 -10.64 0.88
N LEU A 71 1.97 -9.55 0.87
CA LEU A 71 2.64 -9.04 -0.33
C LEU A 71 4.16 -8.96 -0.08
N SER A 72 4.94 -9.28 -1.10
CA SER A 72 6.39 -9.10 -1.05
C SER A 72 6.96 -8.62 -2.38
N VAL A 73 8.01 -7.80 -2.30
CA VAL A 73 8.85 -7.40 -3.43
C VAL A 73 10.10 -8.26 -3.42
N CYS A 74 10.31 -9.00 -4.51
CA CYS A 74 11.46 -9.89 -4.68
C CYS A 74 12.19 -9.57 -5.98
N MET A 75 13.48 -9.91 -6.05
CA MET A 75 14.25 -9.88 -7.30
C MET A 75 13.63 -10.83 -8.33
N CYS A 76 13.70 -10.47 -9.61
CA CYS A 76 13.19 -11.27 -10.72
C CYS A 76 13.87 -12.65 -10.85
N SER A 77 15.07 -12.82 -10.25
CA SER A 77 15.79 -14.10 -10.17
C SER A 77 15.19 -15.11 -9.19
N VAL A 78 14.29 -14.67 -8.30
CA VAL A 78 13.61 -15.55 -7.33
C VAL A 78 12.53 -16.36 -8.03
N SER A 79 12.53 -17.68 -7.84
CA SER A 79 11.46 -18.53 -8.36
C SER A 79 10.15 -18.27 -7.63
N ALA A 80 9.02 -18.41 -8.35
CA ALA A 80 7.70 -18.22 -7.78
C ALA A 80 7.47 -19.14 -6.56
N ALA A 81 7.95 -20.39 -6.60
CA ALA A 81 7.84 -21.32 -5.48
C ALA A 81 8.50 -20.78 -4.22
N VAL A 82 9.73 -20.27 -4.30
CA VAL A 82 10.44 -19.71 -3.14
C VAL A 82 9.74 -18.45 -2.62
N ALA A 83 9.28 -17.57 -3.52
CA ALA A 83 8.58 -16.35 -3.14
C ALA A 83 7.25 -16.65 -2.42
N PHE A 84 6.46 -17.61 -2.92
CA PHE A 84 5.21 -18.01 -2.29
C PHE A 84 5.43 -18.80 -1.01
N SER A 85 6.46 -19.65 -0.92
CA SER A 85 6.82 -20.30 0.34
C SER A 85 7.21 -19.30 1.42
N PHE A 86 7.94 -18.23 1.05
CA PHE A 86 8.24 -17.15 1.98
C PHE A 86 6.98 -16.47 2.50
N LEU A 87 6.06 -16.11 1.60
CA LEU A 87 4.80 -15.48 1.97
C LEU A 87 3.95 -16.41 2.87
N GLU A 88 3.98 -17.71 2.61
CA GLU A 88 3.29 -18.73 3.42
C GLU A 88 3.88 -18.84 4.84
N ASP A 89 5.21 -18.82 4.98
CA ASP A 89 5.86 -18.79 6.30
C ASP A 89 5.51 -17.48 7.06
N VAL A 90 5.43 -16.35 6.37
CA VAL A 90 4.96 -15.08 6.96
C VAL A 90 3.52 -15.20 7.43
N ARG A 91 2.63 -15.83 6.65
CA ARG A 91 1.23 -16.08 7.05
C ARG A 91 1.16 -16.92 8.31
N TRP A 92 1.86 -18.05 8.36
CA TRP A 92 1.83 -18.93 9.54
C TRP A 92 2.30 -18.20 10.80
N GLN A 93 3.38 -17.43 10.72
CA GLN A 93 3.88 -16.66 11.86
C GLN A 93 2.90 -15.55 12.27
N PHE A 94 2.27 -14.88 11.29
CA PHE A 94 1.31 -13.83 11.56
C PHE A 94 0.08 -14.37 12.28
N MET A 95 -0.50 -15.46 11.78
CA MET A 95 -1.65 -16.12 12.40
C MET A 95 -1.35 -16.70 13.78
N ALA A 96 -0.12 -17.16 14.01
CA ALA A 96 0.31 -17.63 15.33
C ALA A 96 0.51 -16.47 16.34
N SER A 97 0.75 -15.25 15.86
CA SER A 97 1.10 -14.10 16.71
C SER A 97 -0.06 -13.14 16.93
N ILE A 98 -1.01 -13.05 15.99
CA ILE A 98 -2.03 -12.01 15.94
C ILE A 98 -3.39 -12.64 15.66
N ASP A 99 -4.34 -12.41 16.57
CA ASP A 99 -5.70 -12.90 16.44
C ASP A 99 -6.46 -12.19 15.31
N SER A 100 -7.32 -12.94 14.62
CA SER A 100 -8.19 -12.43 13.55
C SER A 100 -9.14 -11.31 14.02
N SER A 101 -9.59 -11.36 15.29
CA SER A 101 -10.40 -10.30 15.89
C SER A 101 -9.65 -8.98 16.00
N SER A 102 -8.36 -9.03 16.37
CA SER A 102 -7.49 -7.85 16.44
C SER A 102 -7.27 -7.26 15.05
N VAL A 103 -7.08 -8.09 14.03
CA VAL A 103 -7.00 -7.65 12.63
C VAL A 103 -8.29 -6.95 12.22
N ALA A 104 -9.46 -7.50 12.54
CA ALA A 104 -10.74 -6.93 12.17
C ALA A 104 -10.98 -5.55 12.82
N GLN A 105 -10.57 -5.37 14.08
CA GLN A 105 -10.75 -4.16 14.88
C GLN A 105 -9.70 -3.06 14.62
N ALA A 106 -8.61 -3.36 13.90
CA ALA A 106 -7.59 -2.37 13.63
C ALA A 106 -8.11 -1.16 12.84
N CYS A 107 -7.83 0.05 13.33
CA CYS A 107 -8.26 1.30 12.70
C CYS A 107 -7.11 2.20 12.24
N ARG A 108 -5.90 2.00 12.78
CA ARG A 108 -4.71 2.78 12.40
C ARG A 108 -3.80 1.98 11.48
N PRO A 109 -3.04 2.62 10.56
CA PRO A 109 -1.99 1.95 9.82
C PRO A 109 -0.90 1.43 10.74
N TYR A 110 -0.34 0.26 10.40
CA TYR A 110 0.71 -0.43 11.14
C TYR A 110 0.37 -0.63 12.64
N PRO A 111 -0.80 -1.21 12.98
CA PRO A 111 -1.15 -1.52 14.36
C PRO A 111 -0.20 -2.57 14.97
N PHE A 112 0.41 -3.43 14.15
CA PHE A 112 1.23 -4.58 14.58
C PHE A 112 2.71 -4.43 14.18
N LEU A 113 3.31 -3.30 14.58
CA LEU A 113 4.73 -3.02 14.31
C LEU A 113 5.68 -4.06 14.93
N GLU A 114 5.28 -4.68 16.04
CA GLU A 114 6.09 -5.71 16.71
C GLU A 114 6.37 -6.94 15.83
N PHE A 115 5.50 -7.20 14.85
CA PHE A 115 5.68 -8.29 13.91
C PHE A 115 6.81 -8.06 12.88
N ASP A 116 7.28 -6.82 12.71
CA ASP A 116 8.42 -6.50 11.82
C ASP A 116 9.67 -7.32 12.18
N GLY A 117 9.93 -7.54 13.47
CA GLY A 117 11.07 -8.37 13.91
C GLY A 117 10.98 -9.82 13.43
N VAL A 118 9.78 -10.37 13.28
CA VAL A 118 9.55 -11.72 12.73
C VAL A 118 9.75 -11.72 11.22
N ILE A 119 9.20 -10.73 10.52
CA ILE A 119 9.40 -10.54 9.08
C ILE A 119 10.89 -10.45 8.76
N GLN A 120 11.65 -9.63 9.50
CA GLN A 120 13.08 -9.47 9.29
C GLN A 120 13.85 -10.78 9.48
N LYS A 121 13.51 -11.58 10.49
CA LYS A 121 14.15 -12.91 10.71
C LYS A 121 13.89 -13.85 9.53
N LEU A 122 12.64 -13.93 9.07
CA LEU A 122 12.29 -14.75 7.90
C LEU A 122 13.00 -14.25 6.63
N GLN A 123 12.98 -12.94 6.39
CA GLN A 123 13.62 -12.33 5.23
C GLN A 123 15.13 -12.60 5.23
N GLN A 124 15.79 -12.46 6.37
CA GLN A 124 17.22 -12.77 6.52
C GLN A 124 17.50 -14.24 6.25
N HIS A 125 16.69 -15.16 6.78
CA HIS A 125 16.84 -16.59 6.55
C HIS A 125 16.79 -16.92 5.05
N TYR A 126 15.71 -16.53 4.37
CA TYR A 126 15.53 -16.79 2.94
C TYR A 126 16.61 -16.13 2.07
N ASN A 127 17.06 -14.93 2.44
CA ASN A 127 18.13 -14.25 1.71
C ASN A 127 19.51 -14.91 1.89
N GLN A 128 19.71 -15.69 2.95
CA GLN A 128 20.95 -16.43 3.21
C GLN A 128 20.92 -17.85 2.63
N THR A 129 19.81 -18.56 2.81
CA THR A 129 19.68 -19.99 2.44
C THR A 129 19.10 -20.19 1.04
N GLY A 130 18.34 -19.22 0.53
CA GLY A 130 17.59 -19.34 -0.71
C GLY A 130 16.41 -20.31 -0.64
N ALA A 131 16.05 -20.79 0.55
CA ALA A 131 15.03 -21.82 0.74
C ALA A 131 14.24 -21.62 2.04
N PRO A 132 13.02 -22.19 2.13
CA PRO A 132 12.26 -22.20 3.37
C PRO A 132 12.99 -22.90 4.50
N ALA A 133 12.70 -22.47 5.73
CA ALA A 133 13.24 -23.12 6.93
C ALA A 133 12.76 -24.58 7.05
N LEU A 134 11.55 -24.86 6.54
CA LEU A 134 10.97 -26.19 6.44
C LEU A 134 10.83 -26.57 4.96
N GLY A 135 11.57 -27.59 4.52
CA GLY A 135 11.48 -28.09 3.13
C GLY A 135 10.07 -28.53 2.71
N VAL A 136 9.23 -28.91 3.69
CA VAL A 136 7.81 -29.24 3.47
C VAL A 136 7.04 -28.04 2.90
N THR A 137 7.31 -26.81 3.37
CA THR A 137 6.67 -25.61 2.83
C THR A 137 6.94 -25.46 1.34
N LEU A 138 8.17 -25.76 0.90
CA LEU A 138 8.54 -25.66 -0.51
C LEU A 138 7.81 -26.69 -1.37
N SER A 139 7.78 -27.96 -0.94
CA SER A 139 7.13 -29.02 -1.70
C SER A 139 5.62 -28.81 -1.81
N THR A 140 4.97 -28.40 -0.72
CA THR A 140 3.52 -28.16 -0.70
C THR A 140 3.16 -27.00 -1.61
N VAL A 141 3.88 -25.88 -1.51
CA VAL A 141 3.65 -24.71 -2.38
C VAL A 141 3.93 -25.05 -3.84
N GLN A 142 4.97 -25.84 -4.12
CA GLN A 142 5.29 -26.23 -5.49
C GLN A 142 4.20 -27.10 -6.13
N GLU A 143 3.62 -28.03 -5.36
CA GLU A 143 2.49 -28.85 -5.80
C GLU A 143 1.24 -27.98 -6.03
N GLU A 144 0.94 -27.08 -5.10
CA GLU A 144 -0.20 -26.19 -5.22
C GLU A 144 -0.08 -25.25 -6.44
N LEU A 145 1.10 -24.68 -6.68
CA LEU A 145 1.36 -23.86 -7.86
C LEU A 145 1.32 -24.67 -9.17
N SER A 146 1.55 -25.98 -9.11
CA SER A 146 1.38 -26.87 -10.26
C SER A 146 -0.10 -27.10 -10.59
N ILE A 147 -0.97 -27.10 -9.56
CA ILE A 147 -2.41 -27.28 -9.72
C ILE A 147 -3.08 -25.96 -10.11
N SER A 148 -2.68 -24.86 -9.48
CA SER A 148 -3.22 -23.53 -9.68
C SER A 148 -2.09 -22.51 -9.86
N PRO A 149 -1.67 -22.24 -11.12
CA PRO A 149 -0.60 -21.29 -11.37
C PRO A 149 -1.01 -19.87 -10.96
N PRO A 150 -0.07 -19.06 -10.46
CA PRO A 150 -0.35 -17.70 -10.03
C PRO A 150 -0.67 -16.83 -11.25
N GLN A 151 -1.70 -15.98 -11.14
CA GLN A 151 -2.06 -15.09 -12.25
C GLN A 151 -1.04 -13.95 -12.38
N VAL A 152 -0.49 -13.77 -13.57
CA VAL A 152 0.37 -12.63 -13.87
C VAL A 152 -0.52 -11.44 -14.21
N LEU A 153 -0.39 -10.36 -13.46
CA LEU A 153 -1.18 -9.14 -13.60
C LEU A 153 -0.30 -7.97 -14.02
N THR A 154 -0.86 -7.11 -14.85
CA THR A 154 -0.28 -5.82 -15.19
C THR A 154 -0.87 -4.71 -14.32
N MET A 155 -0.10 -3.63 -14.13
CA MET A 155 -0.59 -2.48 -13.35
C MET A 155 -1.79 -1.80 -14.01
N ASP A 156 -1.85 -1.78 -15.35
CA ASP A 156 -2.97 -1.22 -16.10
C ASP A 156 -4.28 -1.96 -15.83
N GLU A 157 -4.27 -3.29 -15.75
CA GLU A 157 -5.46 -4.11 -15.44
C GLU A 157 -6.00 -3.81 -14.04
N ILE A 158 -5.09 -3.64 -13.06
CA ILE A 158 -5.45 -3.35 -11.66
C ILE A 158 -6.02 -1.94 -11.54
N GLN A 159 -5.45 -0.96 -12.26
CA GLN A 159 -5.96 0.42 -12.28
C GLN A 159 -7.30 0.54 -13.00
N LEU A 160 -7.53 -0.24 -14.07
CA LEU A 160 -8.80 -0.24 -14.79
C LEU A 160 -9.94 -0.79 -13.92
N SER A 161 -9.67 -1.86 -13.16
CA SER A 161 -10.62 -2.38 -12.15
C SER A 161 -10.97 -1.31 -11.11
N ASN A 162 -9.97 -0.56 -10.63
CA ASN A 162 -10.17 0.55 -9.69
C ASN A 162 -10.97 1.72 -10.27
N GLY A 163 -10.74 2.08 -11.54
CA GLY A 163 -11.46 3.17 -12.21
C GLY A 163 -12.95 2.90 -12.34
N VAL A 164 -13.33 1.64 -12.58
CA VAL A 164 -14.73 1.20 -12.65
C VAL A 164 -15.37 1.20 -11.26
N ALA A 165 -14.67 0.74 -10.22
CA ALA A 165 -15.19 0.69 -8.85
C ALA A 165 -15.38 2.09 -8.21
N ASN A 166 -14.56 3.08 -8.58
CA ASN A 166 -14.62 4.44 -8.03
C ASN A 166 -15.41 5.45 -8.90
N GLY A 167 -16.10 5.00 -9.96
CA GLY A 167 -16.96 5.87 -10.79
C GLY A 167 -16.24 7.02 -11.51
N HIS A 168 -14.90 7.01 -11.56
CA HIS A 168 -14.11 7.99 -12.32
C HIS A 168 -13.77 7.41 -13.69
N ALA A 169 -14.70 7.55 -14.63
CA ALA A 169 -14.42 7.34 -16.04
C ALA A 169 -13.60 8.53 -16.59
N GLY A 170 -12.41 8.22 -17.14
CA GLY A 170 -11.52 9.13 -17.86
C GLY A 170 -10.39 9.67 -16.97
N GLN A 171 -9.11 9.51 -17.27
CA GLN A 171 -8.48 9.81 -18.57
C GLN A 171 -7.32 8.86 -18.86
N THR A 172 -7.33 8.28 -20.06
CA THR A 172 -6.17 7.67 -20.71
C THR A 172 -5.25 8.78 -21.21
N ALA A 173 -3.95 8.73 -20.88
CA ALA A 173 -2.80 8.85 -21.79
C ALA A 173 -1.54 9.46 -21.12
N LEU A 174 -0.47 8.65 -21.16
CA LEU A 174 0.90 8.98 -21.54
C LEU A 174 1.69 10.10 -20.82
N SER A 175 2.84 9.65 -20.31
CA SER A 175 4.16 10.29 -20.42
C SER A 175 4.37 11.62 -19.69
N GLY A 176 5.40 11.63 -18.85
CA GLY A 176 5.70 12.71 -17.92
C GLY A 176 5.79 14.09 -18.55
N GLN A 177 5.10 15.05 -17.93
CA GLN A 177 5.51 16.45 -17.92
C GLN A 177 5.19 17.07 -16.57
N THR A 178 6.15 17.85 -16.10
CA THR A 178 6.06 18.93 -15.11
C THR A 178 4.63 19.35 -14.80
N GLN A 179 4.26 19.30 -13.52
CA GLN A 179 3.03 19.86 -12.96
C GLN A 179 2.91 21.34 -13.39
N ARG A 180 2.24 21.56 -14.52
CA ARG A 180 1.80 22.86 -14.96
C ARG A 180 0.48 23.09 -14.22
N LEU A 181 0.49 24.05 -13.30
CA LEU A 181 -0.70 24.45 -12.55
C LEU A 181 -1.83 24.72 -13.56
N GLU A 182 -2.92 23.96 -13.42
CA GLU A 182 -4.13 24.16 -14.21
C GLU A 182 -4.65 25.59 -13.98
N PRO A 183 -5.10 26.29 -15.04
CA PRO A 183 -5.66 27.62 -14.90
C PRO A 183 -6.85 27.58 -13.94
N VAL A 184 -6.89 28.57 -13.05
CA VAL A 184 -7.91 28.63 -11.98
C VAL A 184 -9.30 28.63 -12.60
N SER A 185 -10.07 27.58 -12.30
CA SER A 185 -11.47 27.45 -12.72
C SER A 185 -12.30 28.63 -12.21
N ALA A 186 -13.25 29.13 -13.01
CA ALA A 186 -14.14 30.23 -12.64
C ALA A 186 -14.78 30.11 -11.23
N PRO A 187 -15.28 28.93 -10.78
CA PRO A 187 -15.74 28.73 -9.40
C PRO A 187 -14.63 28.88 -8.34
N GLY A 188 -13.38 28.55 -8.67
CA GLY A 188 -12.23 28.74 -7.79
C GLY A 188 -11.91 30.22 -7.57
N ILE A 189 -12.00 31.04 -8.63
CA ILE A 189 -11.85 32.50 -8.53
C ILE A 189 -12.97 33.09 -7.66
N LEU A 190 -14.22 32.65 -7.87
CA LEU A 190 -15.35 33.10 -7.07
C LEU A 190 -15.20 32.73 -5.59
N SER A 191 -14.75 31.50 -5.29
CA SER A 191 -14.47 31.04 -3.93
C SER A 191 -13.35 31.86 -3.27
N LEU A 192 -12.29 32.18 -4.01
CA LEU A 192 -11.19 33.01 -3.53
C LEU A 192 -11.67 34.43 -3.16
N ILE A 193 -12.45 35.06 -4.04
CA ILE A 193 -13.02 36.40 -3.81
C ILE A 193 -13.92 36.40 -2.58
N LEU A 194 -14.78 35.39 -2.45
CA LEU A 194 -15.71 35.29 -1.32
C LEU A 194 -14.96 35.12 0.02
N ASN A 195 -13.90 34.31 0.05
CA ASN A 195 -13.07 34.13 1.23
C ASN A 195 -12.37 35.44 1.64
N ILE A 196 -11.84 36.20 0.67
CA ILE A 196 -11.21 37.50 0.93
C ILE A 196 -12.23 38.49 1.49
N MET A 197 -13.43 38.55 0.91
CA MET A 197 -14.50 39.41 1.40
C MET A 197 -14.94 39.04 2.82
N CYS A 198 -15.13 37.74 3.10
CA CYS A 198 -15.47 37.26 4.44
C CYS A 198 -14.39 37.61 5.48
N ALA A 199 -13.11 37.46 5.12
CA ALA A 199 -12.01 37.85 5.98
C ALA A 199 -12.02 39.37 6.29
N ALA A 200 -12.26 40.21 5.29
CA ALA A 200 -12.34 41.66 5.46
C ALA A 200 -13.52 42.07 6.37
N LEU A 201 -14.70 41.48 6.19
CA LEU A 201 -15.86 41.75 7.04
C LEU A 201 -15.63 41.31 8.49
N ASN A 202 -14.97 40.18 8.70
CA ASN A 202 -14.61 39.72 10.04
C ASN A 202 -13.56 40.64 10.70
N LEU A 203 -12.61 41.17 9.92
CA LEU A 203 -11.64 42.15 10.39
C LEU A 203 -12.31 43.45 10.81
N ILE A 204 -13.21 44.00 9.99
CA ILE A 204 -13.94 45.24 10.29
C ILE A 204 -14.78 45.07 11.57
N ARG A 205 -15.47 43.93 11.72
CA ARG A 205 -16.19 43.62 12.97
C ARG A 205 -15.26 43.55 14.17
N GLY A 206 -14.08 42.94 14.01
CA GLY A 206 -13.06 42.88 15.06
C GLY A 206 -12.56 44.25 15.49
N VAL A 207 -12.24 45.12 14.53
CA VAL A 207 -11.77 46.49 14.82
C VAL A 207 -12.86 47.31 15.51
N HIS A 208 -14.09 47.25 15.03
CA HIS A 208 -15.21 47.96 15.65
C HIS A 208 -15.49 47.45 17.08
N LEU A 209 -15.34 46.15 17.34
CA LEU A 209 -15.44 45.61 18.70
C LEU A 209 -14.35 46.15 19.63
N ILE A 210 -13.11 46.28 19.12
CA ILE A 210 -11.97 46.83 19.87
C ILE A 210 -12.19 48.32 20.18
N GLU A 211 -12.68 49.11 19.22
CA GLU A 211 -12.99 50.53 19.44
C GLU A 211 -14.06 50.74 20.53
N TYR A 212 -15.11 49.92 20.53
CA TYR A 212 -16.14 49.96 21.59
C TYR A 212 -15.59 49.60 22.96
N THR A 213 -14.68 48.63 23.05
CA THR A 213 -14.04 48.31 24.33
C THR A 213 -13.16 49.43 24.85
N PHE A 214 -12.58 50.25 23.97
CA PHE A 214 -11.69 51.35 24.36
C PHE A 214 -12.46 52.61 24.80
N GLN A 215 -13.63 52.89 24.22
CA GLN A 215 -14.49 54.01 24.64
C GLN A 215 -15.21 53.78 25.97
N GLY A 216 -15.31 52.54 26.46
CA GLY A 216 -15.90 52.20 27.76
C GLY A 216 -14.94 52.37 28.96
N HIS A 217 -13.74 52.91 28.76
CA HIS A 217 -12.72 53.10 29.80
C HIS A 217 -12.34 54.56 30.07
N HIS A 218 -13.18 55.51 29.64
CA HIS A 218 -13.08 56.92 30.01
C HIS A 218 -14.29 57.38 30.82
#